data_AF-A0A6G3PEB3-F1
#
_entry.id   AF-A0A6G3PEB3-F1
#
_cell.length_a   1.000
_cell.length_b   1.000
_cell.length_c   1.000
_cell.angle_alpha   90.00
_cell.angle_beta   90.00
_cell.angle_gamma   90.00
#
_symmetry.space_group_name_H-M   'P 1'
#
loop_
_entity.id
_entity.type
_entity.pdbx_description
1 polymer ?
#
loop_
_entity_poly.entity_id
_entity_poly.type
_entity_poly.pdbx_seq_one_letter_code
_entity_poly.pdbx_strand_id
1 'polypeptide(L)'
;MWTGQQVVEERGAETGAVASPLSGLLPGGGIRPGTAVGAGGDLPLLLALAALAAADAVAWAAVGVPELGGLAAAQAGLDLATGLVVSDPGPRAAQVLAVLLESVPVVLVGASVRVPERAVRRLRAVMRRSGAVLLAA
;
A
#
# COMPACT_ATOMS: atom_id res chain seq x y z
N MET A 1 23.65 -4.21 -47.94
CA MET A 1 24.76 -4.06 -46.98
C MET A 1 24.36 -2.92 -46.04
N TRP A 2 23.61 -3.24 -44.99
CA TRP A 2 23.14 -2.31 -43.95
C TRP A 2 23.83 -2.76 -42.67
N THR A 3 24.75 -1.96 -42.16
CA THR A 3 25.47 -2.20 -40.90
C THR A 3 25.06 -1.10 -39.95
N GLY A 4 24.48 -1.47 -38.79
CA GLY A 4 24.16 -0.49 -37.74
C GLY A 4 22.89 -0.82 -36.99
N GLN A 5 22.83 -1.98 -36.34
CA GLN A 5 21.88 -2.20 -35.26
C GLN A 5 22.64 -1.96 -33.95
N GLN A 6 22.52 -0.74 -33.43
CA GLN A 6 22.92 -0.44 -32.06
C GLN A 6 21.89 -1.10 -31.15
N VAL A 7 22.31 -2.16 -30.49
CA VAL A 7 21.63 -2.73 -29.33
C VAL A 7 21.62 -1.60 -28.29
N VAL A 8 20.44 -1.04 -28.04
CA VAL A 8 20.21 -0.20 -26.86
C VAL A 8 20.34 -1.14 -25.68
N GLU A 9 21.54 -1.17 -25.10
CA GLU A 9 21.83 -1.82 -23.84
C GLU A 9 21.02 -1.07 -22.78
N GLU A 10 19.80 -1.56 -22.51
CA GLU A 10 19.01 -1.16 -21.35
C GLU A 10 19.87 -1.45 -20.13
N ARG A 11 20.47 -0.38 -19.58
CA ARG A 11 21.08 -0.42 -18.26
C ARG A 11 19.97 -0.72 -17.26
N GLY A 12 19.77 -1.99 -16.98
CA GLY A 12 19.05 -2.43 -15.80
C GLY A 12 19.70 -1.75 -14.62
N ALA A 13 19.01 -0.77 -14.05
CA ALA A 13 19.38 -0.21 -12.77
C ALA A 13 19.19 -1.32 -11.74
N GLU A 14 20.26 -2.04 -11.43
CA GLU A 14 20.38 -2.82 -10.20
C GLU A 14 20.33 -1.83 -9.03
N THR A 15 19.12 -1.36 -8.72
CA THR A 15 18.82 -0.64 -7.50
C THR A 15 18.77 -1.70 -6.42
N GLY A 16 19.93 -2.04 -5.85
CA GLY A 16 19.99 -2.84 -4.63
C GLY A 16 19.01 -2.24 -3.63
N ALA A 17 18.11 -3.05 -3.09
CA ALA A 17 17.03 -2.60 -2.22
C ALA A 17 17.60 -1.79 -1.06
N VAL A 18 17.51 -0.46 -1.18
CA VAL A 18 17.96 0.44 -0.13
C VAL A 18 16.95 0.30 1.00
N ALA A 19 17.42 -0.11 2.18
CA ALA A 19 16.54 -0.21 3.34
C ALA A 19 15.82 1.13 3.56
N SER A 20 14.50 1.08 3.68
CA SER A 20 13.70 2.29 3.87
C SER A 20 14.19 3.07 5.10
N PRO A 21 14.29 4.41 5.03
CA PRO A 21 14.64 5.22 6.20
C PRO A 21 13.69 4.98 7.39
N LEU A 22 12.45 4.57 7.09
CA LEU A 22 11.43 4.27 8.10
C LEU A 22 11.71 2.99 8.88
N SER A 23 12.50 2.05 8.36
CA SER A 23 12.83 0.81 9.06
C SER A 23 13.53 1.07 10.39
N GLY A 24 14.38 2.09 10.47
CA GLY A 24 15.03 2.49 11.74
C GLY A 24 14.09 3.12 12.76
N LEU A 25 12.91 3.59 12.34
CA LEU A 25 11.90 4.22 13.20
C LEU A 25 10.84 3.23 13.69
N LEU A 26 10.71 2.08 13.01
CA LEU A 26 9.68 1.10 13.31
C LEU A 26 10.20 0.00 14.24
N PRO A 27 9.37 -0.46 15.20
CA PRO A 27 9.71 -1.61 16.03
C PRO A 27 10.01 -2.84 15.17
N GLY A 28 11.24 -3.35 15.25
CA GLY A 28 11.63 -4.55 14.50
C GLY A 28 11.87 -4.31 13.00
N GLY A 29 12.02 -3.07 12.54
CA GLY A 29 12.47 -2.77 11.17
C GLY A 29 11.36 -2.64 10.12
N GLY A 30 10.10 -2.89 10.49
CA GLY A 30 8.98 -2.93 9.54
C GLY A 30 7.62 -2.93 10.21
N ILE A 31 6.57 -3.05 9.39
CA ILE A 31 5.19 -3.07 9.88
C ILE A 31 4.79 -4.50 10.19
N ARG A 32 4.36 -4.74 11.43
CA ARG A 32 3.95 -6.08 11.87
C ARG A 32 2.68 -6.52 11.11
N PRO A 33 2.62 -7.76 10.59
CA PRO A 33 1.41 -8.31 9.98
C PRO A 33 0.19 -8.26 10.91
N GLY A 34 -0.97 -8.05 10.31
CA GLY A 34 -2.26 -7.98 11.01
C GLY A 34 -2.43 -6.75 11.91
N THR A 35 -1.68 -5.68 11.65
CA THR A 35 -1.75 -4.41 12.40
C THR A 35 -2.22 -3.24 11.54
N ALA A 36 -2.68 -2.19 12.21
CA ALA A 36 -3.06 -0.93 11.58
C ALA A 36 -2.08 0.17 11.98
N VAL A 37 -1.65 0.99 11.03
CA VAL A 37 -0.77 2.14 11.25
C VAL A 37 -1.44 3.39 10.69
N GLY A 38 -1.43 4.48 11.45
CA GLY A 38 -1.96 5.78 11.01
C GLY A 38 -0.84 6.70 10.55
N ALA A 39 -1.08 7.47 9.48
CA ALA A 39 -0.18 8.49 8.94
C ALA A 39 -0.59 9.91 9.34
N GLY A 40 -1.71 10.10 10.06
CA GLY A 40 -2.11 11.41 10.60
C GLY A 40 -2.62 12.42 9.56
N GLY A 41 -3.01 11.94 8.37
CA GLY A 41 -3.46 12.71 7.22
C GLY A 41 -2.38 12.96 6.18
N ASP A 42 -1.12 12.59 6.47
CA ASP A 42 0.01 12.87 5.59
C ASP A 42 0.13 11.84 4.47
N LEU A 43 -0.33 12.18 3.26
CA LEU A 43 -0.25 11.30 2.09
C LEU A 43 1.18 10.83 1.76
N PRO A 44 2.24 11.68 1.79
CA PRO A 44 3.59 11.20 1.52
C PRO A 44 4.07 10.15 2.52
N LEU A 45 3.72 10.32 3.81
CA LEU A 45 4.03 9.33 4.84
C LEU A 45 3.23 8.05 4.64
N LEU A 46 1.94 8.16 4.30
CA LEU A 46 1.10 7.02 3.97
C LEU A 46 1.70 6.20 2.82
N LEU A 47 2.16 6.87 1.76
CA LEU A 47 2.82 6.24 0.61
C LEU A 47 4.16 5.59 0.98
N ALA A 48 4.98 6.25 1.80
CA ALA A 48 6.24 5.69 2.25
C ALA A 48 6.04 4.44 3.13
N LEU A 49 5.03 4.44 4.01
CA LEU A 49 4.63 3.27 4.79
C LEU A 49 4.07 2.16 3.89
N ALA A 50 3.31 2.51 2.86
CA ALA A 50 2.76 1.55 1.90
C ALA A 50 3.86 0.87 1.10
N ALA A 51 4.84 1.62 0.59
CA ALA A 51 5.99 1.06 -0.11
C ALA A 51 6.81 0.13 0.80
N LEU A 52 7.02 0.53 2.05
CA LEU A 52 7.69 -0.34 3.04
C LEU A 52 6.91 -1.64 3.30
N ALA A 53 5.59 -1.55 3.46
CA ALA A 53 4.73 -2.72 3.70
C ALA A 53 4.60 -3.61 2.46
N ALA A 54 4.65 -3.01 1.27
CA ALA A 54 4.42 -3.67 0.00
C ALA A 54 5.69 -4.25 -0.64
N ALA A 55 6.88 -3.97 -0.08
CA ALA A 55 8.17 -4.38 -0.65
C ALA A 55 8.23 -5.88 -1.02
N ASP A 56 7.68 -6.74 -0.15
CA ASP A 56 7.59 -8.21 -0.36
C ASP A 56 6.15 -8.68 -0.61
N ALA A 57 5.21 -7.76 -0.84
CA ALA A 57 3.80 -8.07 -0.96
C ALA A 57 3.39 -8.29 -2.43
N VAL A 58 2.48 -9.24 -2.65
CA VAL A 58 2.00 -9.58 -4.00
C VAL A 58 1.01 -8.56 -4.58
N ALA A 59 0.38 -7.74 -3.74
CA ALA A 59 -0.62 -6.75 -4.16
C ALA A 59 -0.86 -5.68 -3.10
N TRP A 60 -1.40 -4.54 -3.52
CA TRP A 60 -1.86 -3.48 -2.62
C TRP A 60 -3.19 -2.89 -3.10
N ALA A 61 -3.94 -2.30 -2.17
CA ALA A 61 -5.21 -1.65 -2.48
C ALA A 61 -5.32 -0.29 -1.79
N ALA A 62 -5.94 0.69 -2.43
CA ALA A 62 -6.29 1.97 -1.84
C ALA A 62 -7.80 2.19 -1.86
N VAL A 63 -8.35 2.64 -0.74
CA VAL A 63 -9.79 2.87 -0.57
C VAL A 63 -10.03 4.29 -0.10
N GLY A 64 -10.73 5.08 -0.92
CA GLY A 64 -11.12 6.45 -0.60
C GLY A 64 -9.93 7.40 -0.38
N VAL A 65 -8.85 7.24 -1.15
CA VAL A 65 -7.67 8.13 -1.15
C VAL A 65 -7.68 8.96 -2.45
N PRO A 66 -8.52 10.00 -2.57
CA PRO A 66 -8.67 10.75 -3.83
C PRO A 66 -7.40 11.49 -4.25
N GLU A 67 -6.49 11.78 -3.31
CA GLU A 67 -5.21 12.44 -3.57
C GLU A 67 -4.15 11.49 -4.15
N LEU A 68 -4.42 10.18 -4.20
CA LEU A 68 -3.49 9.17 -4.69
C LEU A 68 -3.37 9.21 -6.22
N GLY A 69 -2.28 9.81 -6.71
CA GLY A 69 -1.88 9.71 -8.11
C GLY A 69 -1.08 8.43 -8.39
N GLY A 70 -1.33 7.79 -9.53
CA GLY A 70 -0.57 6.60 -9.95
C GLY A 70 0.94 6.85 -10.06
N LEU A 71 1.34 8.00 -10.62
CA LEU A 71 2.76 8.38 -10.68
C LEU A 71 3.37 8.56 -9.28
N ALA A 72 2.64 9.17 -8.35
CA ALA A 72 3.11 9.34 -6.97
C ALA A 72 3.29 7.99 -6.26
N ALA A 73 2.37 7.05 -6.48
CA ALA A 73 2.48 5.69 -5.97
C ALA A 73 3.71 4.97 -6.54
N ALA A 74 3.93 5.04 -7.86
CA ALA A 74 5.10 4.45 -8.51
C ALA A 74 6.42 5.07 -8.00
N GLN A 75 6.47 6.40 -7.83
CA GLN A 75 7.63 7.09 -7.29
C GLN A 75 7.92 6.72 -5.82
N ALA A 76 6.89 6.38 -5.05
CA ALA A 76 7.05 5.88 -3.70
C ALA A 76 7.58 4.43 -3.66
N GLY A 77 7.50 3.69 -4.78
CA GLY A 77 7.94 2.29 -4.88
C GLY A 77 6.78 1.28 -4.89
N LEU A 78 5.54 1.72 -5.08
CA LEU A 78 4.41 0.80 -5.27
C LEU A 78 4.35 0.32 -6.72
N ASP A 79 4.30 -0.99 -6.92
CA ASP A 79 4.09 -1.58 -8.24
C ASP A 79 2.65 -1.35 -8.71
N LEU A 80 2.48 -0.55 -9.77
CA LEU A 80 1.16 -0.23 -10.32
C LEU A 80 0.48 -1.45 -10.98
N ALA A 81 1.24 -2.48 -11.39
CA ALA A 81 0.67 -3.68 -11.99
C ALA A 81 -0.11 -4.54 -10.98
N THR A 82 0.15 -4.36 -9.68
CA THR A 82 -0.47 -5.12 -8.59
C THR A 82 -1.38 -4.26 -7.70
N GLY A 83 -1.66 -3.02 -8.14
CA GLY A 83 -2.46 -2.04 -7.41
C GLY A 83 -3.95 -2.09 -7.74
N LEU A 84 -4.78 -1.97 -6.70
CA LEU A 84 -6.24 -1.81 -6.81
C LEU A 84 -6.66 -0.48 -6.21
N VAL A 85 -7.59 0.23 -6.85
CA VAL A 85 -8.12 1.51 -6.33
C VAL A 85 -9.63 1.47 -6.28
N VAL A 86 -10.17 1.78 -5.10
CA VAL A 86 -11.60 2.02 -4.86
C VAL A 86 -11.76 3.49 -4.50
N SER A 87 -12.09 4.32 -5.48
CA SER A 87 -12.14 5.78 -5.30
C SER A 87 -13.25 6.24 -4.36
N ASP A 88 -14.45 5.66 -4.47
CA ASP A 88 -15.58 5.94 -3.58
C ASP A 88 -16.19 4.63 -3.07
N PRO A 89 -15.88 4.21 -1.85
CA PRO A 89 -16.48 3.01 -1.25
C PRO A 89 -17.93 3.23 -0.78
N GLY A 90 -18.39 4.50 -0.74
CA GLY A 90 -19.73 4.88 -0.32
C GLY A 90 -20.15 4.31 1.05
N PRO A 91 -21.45 3.99 1.23
CA PRO A 91 -21.97 3.44 2.48
C PRO A 91 -21.43 2.04 2.85
N ARG A 92 -20.76 1.37 1.91
CA ARG A 92 -20.28 -0.02 2.06
C ARG A 92 -18.79 -0.10 2.38
N ALA A 93 -18.17 0.98 2.82
CA ALA A 93 -16.74 1.02 3.13
C ALA A 93 -16.26 -0.10 4.06
N ALA A 94 -17.04 -0.43 5.10
CA ALA A 94 -16.72 -1.52 5.99
C ALA A 94 -16.64 -2.89 5.28
N GLN A 95 -17.54 -3.15 4.34
CA GLN A 95 -17.59 -4.39 3.56
C GLN A 95 -16.47 -4.44 2.53
N VAL A 96 -16.21 -3.33 1.84
CA VAL A 96 -15.10 -3.20 0.88
C VAL A 96 -13.77 -3.48 1.58
N LEU A 97 -13.53 -2.82 2.73
CA LEU A 97 -12.31 -3.04 3.52
C LEU A 97 -12.21 -4.48 4.02
N ALA A 98 -13.32 -5.10 4.45
CA ALA A 98 -13.28 -6.49 4.92
C ALA A 98 -12.87 -7.46 3.81
N VAL A 99 -13.39 -7.28 2.59
CA VAL A 99 -13.04 -8.10 1.43
C VAL A 99 -11.59 -7.89 1.05
N LEU A 100 -11.15 -6.63 0.94
CA LEU A 100 -9.77 -6.31 0.57
C LEU A 100 -8.76 -6.79 1.62
N LEU A 101 -9.04 -6.64 2.91
CA LEU A 101 -8.15 -7.14 3.96
C LEU A 101 -8.08 -8.67 4.03
N GLU A 102 -9.03 -9.38 3.41
CA GLU A 102 -9.00 -10.83 3.31
C GLU A 102 -8.21 -11.30 2.07
N SER A 103 -8.15 -10.50 1.00
CA SER A 103 -7.52 -10.87 -0.27
C SER A 103 -6.20 -10.16 -0.60
N VAL A 104 -5.94 -9.00 0.01
CA VAL A 104 -4.81 -8.12 -0.30
C VAL A 104 -3.98 -7.87 0.97
N PRO A 105 -2.66 -8.08 0.94
CA PRO A 105 -1.81 -7.98 2.13
C PRO A 105 -1.61 -6.54 2.61
N VAL A 106 -1.71 -5.52 1.74
CA VAL A 106 -1.54 -4.11 2.09
C VAL A 106 -2.74 -3.29 1.63
N VAL A 107 -3.42 -2.62 2.56
CA VAL A 107 -4.59 -1.79 2.26
C VAL A 107 -4.40 -0.39 2.83
N LEU A 108 -4.44 0.62 1.96
CA LEU A 108 -4.50 2.03 2.31
C LEU A 108 -5.96 2.46 2.43
N VAL A 109 -6.27 3.30 3.42
CA VAL A 109 -7.60 3.88 3.60
C VAL A 109 -7.50 5.37 3.87
N GLY A 110 -8.26 6.19 3.14
CA GLY A 110 -8.24 7.63 3.29
C GLY A 110 -9.04 8.14 4.48
N ALA A 111 -8.73 9.36 4.92
CA ALA A 111 -9.27 9.97 6.14
C ALA A 111 -10.79 10.24 6.08
N SER A 112 -11.34 10.36 4.87
CA SER A 112 -12.77 10.54 4.62
C SER A 112 -13.57 9.25 4.83
N VAL A 113 -12.92 8.09 4.84
CA VAL A 113 -13.58 6.79 4.98
C VAL A 113 -13.94 6.55 6.45
N ARG A 114 -15.23 6.62 6.75
CA ARG A 114 -15.75 6.40 8.11
C ARG A 114 -16.31 5.00 8.26
N VAL A 115 -15.82 4.28 9.28
CA VAL A 115 -16.24 2.92 9.60
C VAL A 115 -16.86 2.92 11.01
N PRO A 116 -18.05 2.35 11.21
CA PRO A 116 -18.66 2.28 12.55
C PRO A 116 -17.83 1.37 13.46
N GLU A 117 -17.80 1.65 14.76
CA GLU A 117 -16.92 0.96 15.71
C GLU A 117 -17.12 -0.58 15.72
N ARG A 118 -18.37 -1.04 15.54
CA ARG A 118 -18.68 -2.48 15.38
C ARG A 118 -17.92 -3.12 14.21
N ALA A 119 -17.79 -2.39 13.11
CA ALA A 119 -17.06 -2.86 11.94
C ALA A 119 -15.55 -2.76 12.17
N VAL A 120 -15.05 -1.74 12.87
CA VAL A 120 -13.63 -1.66 13.25
C VAL A 120 -13.18 -2.90 14.03
N ARG A 121 -13.98 -3.35 15.01
CA ARG A 121 -13.68 -4.60 15.75
C ARG A 121 -13.60 -5.81 14.81
N ARG A 122 -14.52 -5.92 13.85
CA ARG A 122 -14.52 -6.98 12.83
C ARG A 122 -13.29 -6.89 11.91
N LEU A 123 -12.97 -5.70 11.39
CA LEU A 123 -11.81 -5.50 10.51
C LEU A 123 -10.51 -5.86 11.21
N ARG A 124 -10.33 -5.48 12.48
CA ARG A 124 -9.16 -5.90 13.28
C ARG A 124 -9.06 -7.42 13.41
N ALA A 125 -10.19 -8.12 13.52
CA ALA A 125 -10.19 -9.59 13.55
C ALA A 125 -9.83 -10.19 12.18
N VAL A 126 -10.32 -9.60 11.07
CA VAL A 126 -9.94 -10.00 9.70
C VAL A 126 -8.43 -9.82 9.51
N MET A 127 -7.88 -8.65 9.84
CA MET A 127 -6.46 -8.35 9.72
C MET A 127 -5.58 -9.35 10.49
N ARG A 128 -5.95 -9.70 11.72
CA ARG A 128 -5.20 -10.70 12.50
C ARG A 128 -5.25 -12.10 11.88
N ARG A 129 -6.35 -12.44 11.19
CA ARG A 129 -6.53 -13.73 10.53
C ARG A 129 -5.76 -13.80 9.21
N SER A 130 -5.86 -12.77 8.37
CA SER A 130 -5.23 -12.72 7.05
C SER A 130 -3.77 -12.28 7.08
N GLY A 131 -3.34 -11.62 8.15
CA GLY A 131 -2.04 -10.97 8.22
C GLY A 131 -1.99 -9.62 7.51
N ALA A 132 -3.08 -9.16 6.89
CA ALA A 132 -3.11 -7.91 6.15
C ALA A 132 -2.83 -6.69 7.04
N VAL A 133 -2.09 -5.73 6.47
CA VAL A 133 -1.77 -4.45 7.09
C VAL A 133 -2.74 -3.39 6.56
N LEU A 134 -3.28 -2.58 7.48
CA LEU A 134 -4.12 -1.44 7.15
C LEU A 134 -3.34 -0.15 7.43
N LEU A 135 -3.20 0.71 6.44
CA LEU A 135 -2.56 2.02 6.55
C LEU A 135 -3.64 3.09 6.43
N ALA A 136 -3.87 3.86 7.48
CA ALA A 136 -4.87 4.92 7.49
C ALA A 136 -4.22 6.28 7.30
N ALA A 137 -4.77 7.11 6.43
CA ALA A 137 -4.48 8.54 6.40
C ALA A 137 -4.94 9.14 7.74
#